data_AF-A0A6F9D6E7-F1
#
_entry.id   AF-A0A6F9D6E7-F1
#
_cell.length_a   1.000
_cell.length_b   1.000
_cell.length_c   1.000
_cell.angle_alpha   90.00
_cell.angle_beta   90.00
_cell.angle_gamma   90.00
#
_symmetry.space_group_name_H-M   'P 1'
#
loop_
_entity.id
_entity.type
_entity.pdbx_description
1 polymer ?
#
loop_
_entity_poly.entity_id
_entity_poly.type
_entity_poly.pdbx_seq_one_letter_code
_entity_poly.pdbx_strand_id
1 'polypeptide(L)'
;MFYFATTTGQIGACSEAKGLIDITKGQNGVQQFFEPFPPAHYNVYDVSKDGKLSLETKKQFHSFVDDPLHWKYQRIQLEKGFDCETVKKNIRTLFCSAVKKRLMSSRKLGSLLSGGLDSSLVAAIAAGEIKKENSSLKLPTFSIGMGQSPDVIAARKVAAHIGSEHHEVTITEDEGLQAVDDVIYALESYDVTTVRASTPMYLLAKYISNETDTIVIMSGEGADELAQGYIYFHKQPSPEEGDKESKRLLTDLYMYDVLRTDRSTASHGLEVRAPFLDHAFTSYFLSLPADMRMPKDGMEKHLVRSAFDGTGLLPNEILWRSKEAFSDGVSSRKKSWYEILQDHIEDKVTDEQMENAAQTFPHNTPRSKEAYYYRSVFENRFGSKLAKLIPYQWMPKWIECDDPSARVLSHYKNDEEAK
;
A
#
# COMPACT_ATOMS: atom_id res chain seq x y z
N MET A 1 14.30 -0.05 -3.53
CA MET A 1 15.74 0.05 -3.88
C MET A 1 15.84 0.51 -5.32
N PHE A 2 16.74 1.44 -5.57
CA PHE A 2 17.10 1.96 -6.89
C PHE A 2 18.58 1.69 -7.13
N TYR A 3 18.96 1.63 -8.39
CA TYR A 3 20.35 1.44 -8.76
C TYR A 3 20.68 2.12 -10.07
N PHE A 4 21.96 2.43 -10.24
CA PHE A 4 22.52 2.85 -11.50
C PHE A 4 23.79 2.06 -11.81
N ALA A 5 24.11 1.93 -13.09
CA ALA A 5 25.44 1.52 -13.52
C ALA A 5 25.93 2.41 -14.66
N THR A 6 27.25 2.56 -14.74
CA THR A 6 27.93 3.39 -15.73
C THR A 6 28.69 2.52 -16.72
N THR A 7 28.96 3.01 -17.93
CA THR A 7 29.84 2.30 -18.88
C THR A 7 31.29 2.18 -18.42
N THR A 8 31.70 2.96 -17.41
CA THR A 8 33.01 2.85 -16.76
C THR A 8 33.06 1.77 -15.68
N GLY A 9 31.97 1.05 -15.44
CA GLY A 9 31.87 -0.04 -14.46
C GLY A 9 31.66 0.41 -13.02
N GLN A 10 31.14 1.63 -12.81
CA GLN A 10 30.69 2.06 -11.48
C GLN A 10 29.23 1.67 -11.28
N ILE A 11 28.89 1.23 -10.07
CA ILE A 11 27.53 0.87 -9.69
C ILE A 11 27.21 1.52 -8.36
N GLY A 12 26.04 2.13 -8.28
CA GLY A 12 25.47 2.62 -7.04
C GLY A 12 24.11 1.98 -6.81
N ALA A 13 23.82 1.62 -5.56
CA ALA A 13 22.50 1.17 -5.15
C ALA A 13 22.12 1.87 -3.84
N CYS A 14 20.85 2.23 -3.72
CA CYS A 14 20.31 2.86 -2.52
C CYS A 14 18.86 2.42 -2.35
N SER A 15 18.36 2.39 -1.11
CA SER A 15 16.95 2.08 -0.84
C SER A 15 16.01 3.04 -1.59
N GLU A 16 16.40 4.30 -1.70
CA GLU A 16 15.62 5.43 -2.21
C GLU A 16 16.42 6.19 -3.26
N ALA A 17 15.74 6.66 -4.31
CA ALA A 17 16.34 7.32 -5.46
C ALA A 17 17.13 8.57 -5.05
N LYS A 18 16.63 9.34 -4.08
CA LYS A 18 17.22 10.57 -3.55
C LYS A 18 18.62 10.40 -2.97
N GLY A 19 18.99 9.19 -2.55
CA GLY A 19 20.36 8.89 -2.14
C GLY A 19 21.36 8.77 -3.30
N LEU A 20 20.88 8.76 -4.55
CA LEU A 20 21.70 8.57 -5.75
C LEU A 20 21.65 9.76 -6.72
N ILE A 21 20.66 10.64 -6.62
CA ILE A 21 20.40 11.72 -7.59
C ILE A 21 21.60 12.67 -7.77
N ASP A 22 22.26 13.07 -6.69
CA ASP A 22 23.38 14.01 -6.80
C ASP A 22 24.66 13.35 -7.32
N ILE A 23 24.80 12.03 -7.13
CA ILE A 23 25.91 11.25 -7.68
C ILE A 23 25.79 11.15 -9.20
N THR A 24 24.57 11.00 -9.73
CA THR A 24 24.34 10.83 -11.17
C THR A 24 24.48 12.13 -11.96
N LYS A 25 24.17 13.29 -11.35
CA LYS A 25 24.33 14.62 -11.99
C LYS A 25 25.77 14.95 -12.41
N GLY A 26 26.78 14.39 -11.73
CA GLY A 26 28.21 14.70 -11.96
C GLY A 26 28.87 13.94 -13.13
N GLN A 27 28.18 13.03 -13.80
CA GLN A 27 28.80 12.07 -14.73
C GLN A 27 28.37 12.23 -16.21
N ASN A 28 28.18 13.47 -16.65
CA ASN A 28 27.80 13.77 -18.03
C ASN A 28 28.75 13.08 -19.05
N GLY A 29 28.22 12.16 -19.86
CA GLY A 29 28.93 11.49 -20.96
C GLY A 29 29.17 9.99 -20.79
N VAL A 30 28.89 9.42 -19.62
CA VAL A 30 28.94 7.98 -19.37
C VAL A 30 27.50 7.46 -19.36
N GLN A 31 27.12 6.54 -20.25
CA GLN A 31 25.73 6.05 -20.30
C GLN A 31 25.37 5.44 -18.93
N GLN A 32 24.43 6.10 -18.25
CA GLN A 32 23.85 5.68 -16.98
C GLN A 32 22.45 5.19 -17.26
N PHE A 33 22.12 3.95 -16.86
CA PHE A 33 20.73 3.62 -16.57
C PHE A 33 20.48 3.92 -15.09
N PHE A 34 19.33 4.51 -14.77
CA PHE A 34 18.89 4.79 -13.40
C PHE A 34 17.47 4.25 -13.27
N GLU A 35 17.31 3.17 -12.52
CA GLU A 35 16.05 2.41 -12.52
C GLU A 35 15.73 1.89 -11.12
N PRO A 36 14.44 1.63 -10.82
CA PRO A 36 14.08 0.81 -9.68
C PRO A 36 14.70 -0.59 -9.86
N PHE A 37 15.26 -1.15 -8.80
CA PHE A 37 15.73 -2.52 -8.86
C PHE A 37 14.50 -3.46 -8.85
N PRO A 38 14.34 -4.34 -9.85
CA PRO A 38 13.11 -5.10 -10.01
C PRO A 38 12.88 -6.07 -8.83
N PRO A 39 11.64 -6.17 -8.30
CA PRO A 39 11.32 -7.09 -7.22
C PRO A 39 11.66 -8.55 -7.55
N ALA A 40 12.11 -9.31 -6.56
CA ALA A 40 12.45 -10.74 -6.71
C ALA A 40 13.51 -11.07 -7.78
N HIS A 41 14.42 -10.14 -8.04
CA HIS A 41 15.58 -10.35 -8.91
C HIS A 41 16.89 -10.32 -8.12
N TYR A 42 17.95 -10.85 -8.72
CA TYR A 42 19.32 -10.60 -8.31
C TYR A 42 20.20 -10.32 -9.53
N ASN A 43 21.25 -9.53 -9.31
CA ASN A 43 22.30 -9.29 -10.29
C ASN A 43 23.61 -9.91 -9.77
N VAL A 44 24.39 -10.51 -10.66
CA VAL A 44 25.76 -10.99 -10.41
C VAL A 44 26.69 -10.14 -11.24
N TYR A 45 27.75 -9.65 -10.60
CA TYR A 45 28.74 -8.79 -11.22
C TYR A 45 30.12 -9.40 -11.08
N ASP A 46 30.87 -9.34 -12.16
CA ASP A 46 32.31 -9.59 -12.17
C ASP A 46 33.04 -8.35 -11.68
N VAL A 47 34.06 -8.56 -10.83
CA VAL A 47 34.88 -7.49 -10.27
C VAL A 47 36.27 -7.53 -10.88
N SER A 48 36.62 -6.49 -11.64
CA SER A 48 37.97 -6.34 -12.20
C SER A 48 39.01 -6.01 -11.12
N LYS A 49 40.31 -6.13 -11.46
CA LYS A 49 41.41 -5.78 -10.55
C LYS A 49 41.43 -4.30 -10.13
N ASP A 50 40.90 -3.41 -10.97
CA ASP A 50 40.76 -1.98 -10.69
C ASP A 50 39.39 -1.63 -10.05
N GLY A 51 38.61 -2.63 -9.62
CA GLY A 51 37.36 -2.46 -8.89
C GLY A 51 36.15 -2.09 -9.74
N LYS A 52 36.25 -2.19 -11.07
CA LYS A 52 35.12 -1.98 -11.99
C LYS A 52 34.24 -3.22 -12.03
N LEU A 53 32.95 -2.98 -12.19
CA LEU A 53 31.92 -4.01 -12.21
C LEU A 53 31.35 -4.18 -13.60
N SER A 54 31.27 -5.42 -14.07
CA SER A 54 30.56 -5.81 -15.28
C SER A 54 29.42 -6.76 -14.95
N LEU A 55 28.21 -6.46 -15.43
CA LEU A 55 27.05 -7.32 -15.20
C LEU A 55 27.24 -8.65 -15.92
N GLU A 56 27.29 -9.75 -15.17
CA GLU A 56 27.31 -11.10 -15.74
C GLU A 56 25.90 -11.62 -15.95
N THR A 57 25.05 -11.51 -14.92
CA THR A 57 23.72 -12.12 -14.91
C THR A 57 22.74 -11.21 -14.19
N LYS A 58 21.54 -11.08 -14.76
CA LYS A 58 20.34 -10.55 -14.12
C LYS A 58 19.27 -11.64 -14.19
N LYS A 59 18.75 -12.08 -13.04
CA LYS A 59 17.80 -13.20 -12.99
C LYS A 59 16.68 -12.94 -11.97
N GLN A 60 15.44 -13.21 -12.39
CA GLN A 60 14.31 -13.34 -11.47
C GLN A 60 14.43 -14.68 -10.73
N PHE A 61 14.48 -14.65 -9.40
CA PHE A 61 14.58 -15.86 -8.59
C PHE A 61 13.21 -16.37 -8.09
N HIS A 62 12.17 -15.54 -8.12
CA HIS A 62 10.84 -15.90 -7.67
C HIS A 62 9.76 -15.01 -8.32
N SER A 63 8.57 -15.56 -8.51
CA SER A 63 7.33 -14.84 -8.77
C SER A 63 6.29 -15.19 -7.71
N PHE A 64 5.41 -14.26 -7.37
CA PHE A 64 4.37 -14.46 -6.35
C PHE A 64 3.30 -15.50 -6.75
N VAL A 65 3.30 -15.95 -8.01
CA VAL A 65 2.48 -17.07 -8.51
C VAL A 65 3.20 -18.42 -8.44
N ASP A 66 4.50 -18.44 -8.15
CA ASP A 66 5.26 -19.68 -7.98
C ASP A 66 4.99 -20.27 -6.59
N ASP A 67 5.28 -21.57 -6.44
CA ASP A 67 5.41 -22.16 -5.12
C ASP A 67 6.49 -21.42 -4.32
N PRO A 68 6.24 -21.02 -3.06
CA PRO A 68 7.23 -20.31 -2.27
C PRO A 68 8.51 -21.15 -2.10
N LEU A 69 9.67 -20.58 -2.43
CA LEU A 69 10.96 -21.30 -2.34
C LEU A 69 11.26 -21.85 -0.93
N HIS A 70 10.69 -21.21 0.10
CA HIS A 70 10.84 -21.60 1.49
C HIS A 70 9.77 -22.59 1.98
N TRP A 71 8.84 -23.02 1.12
CA TRP A 71 7.79 -23.98 1.45
C TRP A 71 8.37 -25.30 1.96
N LYS A 72 9.51 -25.73 1.40
CA LYS A 72 10.28 -26.91 1.88
C LYS A 72 10.69 -26.84 3.36
N TYR A 73 10.69 -25.65 3.96
CA TYR A 73 11.02 -25.43 5.37
C TYR A 73 9.79 -25.13 6.23
N GLN A 74 8.64 -24.81 5.63
CA GLN A 74 7.40 -24.62 6.36
C GLN A 74 6.72 -25.96 6.63
N ARG A 75 6.32 -26.18 7.88
CA ARG A 75 5.59 -27.37 8.32
C ARG A 75 4.07 -27.14 8.36
N ILE A 76 3.55 -26.32 7.45
CA ILE A 76 2.11 -26.05 7.37
C ILE A 76 1.49 -27.13 6.47
N GLN A 77 0.61 -27.95 7.03
CA GLN A 77 -0.17 -28.92 6.27
C GLN A 77 -1.49 -28.28 5.86
N LEU A 78 -1.72 -28.17 4.56
CA LEU A 78 -3.00 -27.72 4.01
C LEU A 78 -3.90 -28.91 3.70
N GLU A 79 -5.20 -28.69 3.87
CA GLU A 79 -6.21 -29.64 3.40
C GLU A 79 -6.29 -29.58 1.88
N LYS A 80 -6.51 -30.76 1.26
CA LYS A 80 -6.58 -30.90 -0.18
C LYS A 80 -7.99 -30.66 -0.69
N GLY A 81 -8.11 -30.01 -1.84
CA GLY A 81 -9.38 -29.72 -2.49
C GLY A 81 -9.76 -28.24 -2.40
N PHE A 82 -10.82 -27.88 -3.13
CA PHE A 82 -11.34 -26.52 -3.22
C PHE A 82 -12.79 -26.43 -2.76
N ASP A 83 -13.26 -27.35 -1.92
CA ASP A 83 -14.56 -27.16 -1.27
C ASP A 83 -14.50 -25.95 -0.32
N CYS A 84 -15.66 -25.33 -0.11
CA CYS A 84 -15.78 -24.04 0.55
C CYS A 84 -15.16 -24.03 1.96
N GLU A 85 -15.36 -25.10 2.75
CA GLU A 85 -14.87 -25.15 4.13
C GLU A 85 -13.36 -25.43 4.20
N THR A 86 -12.85 -26.31 3.33
CA THR A 86 -11.41 -26.53 3.16
C THR A 86 -10.70 -25.22 2.79
N VAL A 87 -11.22 -24.47 1.81
CA VAL A 87 -10.61 -23.21 1.38
C VAL A 87 -10.59 -22.17 2.49
N LYS A 88 -11.72 -21.97 3.19
CA LYS A 88 -11.79 -21.05 4.33
C LYS A 88 -10.81 -21.45 5.44
N LYS A 89 -10.67 -22.76 5.74
CA LYS A 89 -9.73 -23.26 6.75
C LYS A 89 -8.28 -23.02 6.37
N ASN A 90 -7.92 -23.27 5.11
CA ASN A 90 -6.58 -23.02 4.61
C ASN A 90 -6.25 -21.52 4.60
N ILE A 91 -7.20 -20.65 4.20
CA ILE A 91 -7.07 -19.18 4.29
C ILE A 91 -6.77 -18.77 5.74
N ARG A 92 -7.58 -19.21 6.72
CA ARG A 92 -7.35 -18.91 8.13
C ARG A 92 -5.96 -19.39 8.59
N THR A 93 -5.61 -20.62 8.27
CA THR A 93 -4.35 -21.24 8.70
C THR A 93 -3.14 -20.48 8.18
N LEU A 94 -3.12 -20.19 6.88
CA LEU A 94 -2.02 -19.48 6.23
C LEU A 94 -1.95 -18.02 6.68
N PHE A 95 -3.08 -17.32 6.76
CA PHE A 95 -3.09 -15.93 7.16
C PHE A 95 -2.70 -15.74 8.64
N CYS A 96 -3.21 -16.58 9.54
CA CYS A 96 -2.77 -16.57 10.94
C CYS A 96 -1.26 -16.88 11.07
N SER A 97 -0.74 -17.81 10.27
CA SER A 97 0.69 -18.10 10.22
C SER A 97 1.51 -16.92 9.68
N ALA A 98 1.00 -16.24 8.66
CA ALA A 98 1.62 -15.06 8.07
C ALA A 98 1.75 -13.90 9.07
N VAL A 99 0.72 -13.66 9.88
CA VAL A 99 0.76 -12.68 10.97
C VAL A 99 1.73 -13.14 12.06
N LYS A 100 1.58 -14.38 12.56
CA LYS A 100 2.38 -14.91 13.67
C LYS A 100 3.88 -14.82 13.41
N LYS A 101 4.37 -15.25 12.23
CA LYS A 101 5.81 -15.20 11.94
C LYS A 101 6.37 -13.78 11.82
N ARG A 102 5.50 -12.80 11.56
CA ARG A 102 5.83 -11.37 11.54
C ARG A 102 5.76 -10.71 12.92
N LEU A 103 5.46 -11.46 13.99
CA LEU A 103 5.65 -11.00 15.37
C LEU A 103 7.10 -11.16 15.86
N MET A 104 7.98 -11.75 15.05
CA MET A 104 9.41 -11.88 15.38
C MET A 104 10.09 -10.51 15.48
N SER A 105 10.28 -9.98 16.69
CA SER A 105 10.92 -8.69 16.91
C SER A 105 11.56 -8.61 18.30
N SER A 106 12.70 -7.94 18.40
CA SER A 106 13.29 -7.50 19.68
C SER A 106 12.90 -6.06 20.06
N ARG A 107 12.18 -5.36 19.17
CA ARG A 107 11.63 -4.01 19.37
C ARG A 107 10.12 -4.07 19.54
N LYS A 108 9.54 -3.05 20.17
CA LYS A 108 8.09 -2.97 20.39
C LYS A 108 7.34 -2.97 19.05
N LEU A 109 6.36 -3.85 18.98
CA LEU A 109 5.44 -4.04 17.85
C LEU A 109 4.16 -3.24 18.10
N GLY A 110 3.57 -2.73 17.03
CA GLY A 110 2.23 -2.18 16.99
C GLY A 110 1.53 -2.54 15.68
N SER A 111 0.30 -2.07 15.51
CA SER A 111 -0.45 -2.26 14.25
C SER A 111 -1.15 -0.98 13.84
N LEU A 112 -1.13 -0.67 12.56
CA LEU A 112 -2.08 0.29 12.00
C LEU A 112 -3.50 -0.31 12.10
N LEU A 113 -4.47 0.53 12.43
CA LEU A 113 -5.86 0.13 12.61
C LEU A 113 -6.79 1.23 12.08
N SER A 114 -7.28 1.05 10.86
CA SER A 114 -8.26 1.95 10.24
C SER A 114 -9.72 1.55 10.51
N GLY A 115 -9.94 0.36 11.08
CA GLY A 115 -11.29 -0.20 11.23
C GLY A 115 -11.91 -0.73 9.93
N GLY A 116 -11.16 -0.73 8.83
CA GLY A 116 -11.45 -1.54 7.64
C GLY A 116 -11.11 -3.01 7.88
N LEU A 117 -11.63 -3.91 7.02
CA LEU A 117 -11.44 -5.36 7.15
C LEU A 117 -9.97 -5.76 7.36
N ASP A 118 -9.09 -5.25 6.51
CA ASP A 118 -7.73 -5.79 6.35
C ASP A 118 -6.85 -5.50 7.57
N SER A 119 -6.79 -4.23 7.98
CA SER A 119 -6.06 -3.81 9.18
C SER A 119 -6.66 -4.43 10.45
N SER A 120 -7.99 -4.59 10.49
CA SER A 120 -8.68 -5.22 11.62
C SER A 120 -8.34 -6.70 11.77
N LEU A 121 -8.31 -7.47 10.67
CA LEU A 121 -7.91 -8.88 10.70
C LEU A 121 -6.45 -9.04 11.19
N VAL A 122 -5.54 -8.21 10.67
CA VAL A 122 -4.13 -8.22 11.10
C VAL A 122 -4.00 -7.89 12.59
N ALA A 123 -4.63 -6.80 13.04
CA ALA A 123 -4.56 -6.35 14.43
C ALA A 123 -5.19 -7.38 15.40
N ALA A 124 -6.33 -7.98 15.04
CA ALA A 124 -7.02 -8.96 15.87
C ALA A 124 -6.20 -10.25 16.05
N ILE A 125 -5.60 -10.76 14.96
CA ILE A 125 -4.73 -11.94 15.03
C ILE A 125 -3.46 -11.62 15.84
N ALA A 126 -2.82 -10.48 15.57
CA ALA A 126 -1.61 -10.06 16.29
C ALA A 126 -1.87 -9.90 17.79
N ALA A 127 -2.95 -9.21 18.17
CA ALA A 127 -3.35 -9.03 19.57
C ALA A 127 -3.67 -10.39 20.23
N GLY A 128 -4.32 -11.30 19.51
CA GLY A 128 -4.60 -12.65 19.98
C GLY A 128 -3.34 -13.47 20.26
N GLU A 129 -2.34 -13.44 19.38
CA GLU A 129 -1.07 -14.13 19.60
C GLU A 129 -0.25 -13.50 20.73
N ILE A 130 -0.17 -12.17 20.81
CA ILE A 130 0.52 -11.47 21.91
C ILE A 130 -0.11 -11.83 23.25
N LYS A 131 -1.44 -11.85 23.33
CA LYS A 131 -2.18 -12.21 24.56
C LYS A 131 -1.95 -13.67 24.97
N LYS A 132 -1.72 -14.59 24.02
CA LYS A 132 -1.37 -15.99 24.31
C LYS A 132 0.03 -16.13 24.90
N GLU A 133 0.98 -15.30 24.45
CA GLU A 133 2.35 -15.28 24.97
C GLU A 133 2.42 -14.60 26.34
N ASN A 134 1.72 -13.48 26.51
CA ASN A 134 1.59 -12.79 27.79
C ASN A 134 0.27 -12.01 27.86
N SER A 135 -0.62 -12.43 28.75
CA SER A 135 -1.95 -11.84 28.91
C SER A 135 -1.96 -10.41 29.47
N SER A 136 -0.85 -9.93 30.05
CA SER A 136 -0.74 -8.54 30.52
C SER A 136 -0.31 -7.56 29.42
N LEU A 137 0.20 -8.06 28.29
CA LEU A 137 0.61 -7.22 27.18
C LEU A 137 -0.60 -6.86 26.31
N LYS A 138 -0.64 -5.59 25.91
CA LYS A 138 -1.60 -5.09 24.93
C LYS A 138 -0.83 -4.67 23.68
N LEU A 139 -1.38 -4.99 22.51
CA LEU A 139 -0.85 -4.50 21.25
C LEU A 139 -1.15 -2.99 21.14
N PRO A 140 -0.14 -2.11 20.96
CA PRO A 140 -0.37 -0.74 20.53
C PRO A 140 -1.04 -0.71 19.15
N THR A 141 -2.16 0.00 19.03
CA THR A 141 -2.85 0.17 17.73
C THR A 141 -3.03 1.64 17.40
N PHE A 142 -2.83 2.02 16.15
CA PHE A 142 -2.79 3.41 15.72
C PHE A 142 -3.80 3.69 14.62
N SER A 143 -4.66 4.69 14.81
CA SER A 143 -5.57 5.24 13.81
C SER A 143 -5.27 6.72 13.59
N ILE A 144 -5.63 7.24 12.41
CA ILE A 144 -5.55 8.67 12.10
C ILE A 144 -6.83 9.12 11.39
N GLY A 145 -7.27 10.35 11.66
CA GLY A 145 -8.41 10.94 10.95
C GLY A 145 -8.68 12.38 11.33
N MET A 146 -9.53 13.05 10.54
CA MET A 146 -10.02 14.40 10.82
C MET A 146 -11.27 14.33 11.70
N GLY A 147 -11.10 14.53 13.00
CA GLY A 147 -12.18 14.47 13.99
C GLY A 147 -12.80 13.08 14.09
N GLN A 148 -14.13 12.98 14.11
CA GLN A 148 -14.85 11.70 14.17
C GLN A 148 -15.09 11.13 12.77
N SER A 149 -14.00 10.87 12.04
CA SER A 149 -14.05 10.25 10.72
C SER A 149 -14.58 8.80 10.81
N PRO A 150 -15.11 8.24 9.71
CA PRO A 150 -15.62 6.86 9.71
C PRO A 150 -14.58 5.83 10.17
N ASP A 151 -13.32 5.96 9.72
CA ASP A 151 -12.24 5.05 10.11
C ASP A 151 -11.90 5.16 11.59
N VAL A 152 -11.87 6.37 12.15
CA VAL A 152 -11.65 6.56 13.60
C VAL A 152 -12.72 5.86 14.43
N ILE A 153 -14.00 5.98 14.04
CA ILE A 153 -15.12 5.34 14.74
C ILE A 153 -15.01 3.82 14.67
N ALA A 154 -14.71 3.27 13.49
CA ALA A 154 -14.58 1.83 13.29
C ALA A 154 -13.33 1.25 13.98
N ALA A 155 -12.19 1.95 13.91
CA ALA A 155 -10.96 1.57 14.60
C ALA A 155 -11.19 1.47 16.11
N ARG A 156 -11.93 2.42 16.70
CA ARG A 156 -12.28 2.41 18.12
C ARG A 156 -13.10 1.18 18.52
N LYS A 157 -14.05 0.77 17.68
CA LYS A 157 -14.84 -0.46 17.88
C LYS A 157 -13.95 -1.71 17.86
N VAL A 158 -13.05 -1.81 16.89
CA VAL A 158 -12.13 -2.95 16.78
C VAL A 158 -11.15 -2.98 17.96
N ALA A 159 -10.56 -1.83 18.31
CA ALA A 159 -9.67 -1.70 19.45
C ALA A 159 -10.32 -2.15 20.76
N ALA A 160 -11.57 -1.74 21.00
CA ALA A 160 -12.35 -2.18 22.15
C ALA A 160 -12.59 -3.70 22.14
N HIS A 161 -12.93 -4.27 20.98
CA HIS A 161 -13.16 -5.72 20.81
C HIS A 161 -11.91 -6.55 21.10
N ILE A 162 -10.74 -6.12 20.61
CA ILE A 162 -9.48 -6.86 20.75
C ILE A 162 -8.72 -6.52 22.04
N GLY A 163 -9.11 -5.45 22.74
CA GLY A 163 -8.49 -4.99 23.98
C GLY A 163 -7.10 -4.38 23.80
N SER A 164 -6.85 -3.71 22.67
CA SER A 164 -5.57 -3.07 22.36
C SER A 164 -5.31 -1.81 23.18
N GLU A 165 -4.05 -1.36 23.23
CA GLU A 165 -3.67 -0.03 23.68
C GLU A 165 -3.82 0.92 22.48
N HIS A 166 -4.99 1.54 22.34
CA HIS A 166 -5.32 2.29 21.14
C HIS A 166 -4.96 3.78 21.24
N HIS A 167 -4.21 4.24 20.25
CA HIS A 167 -3.84 5.62 20.00
C HIS A 167 -4.65 6.14 18.82
N GLU A 168 -5.44 7.18 19.06
CA GLU A 168 -6.27 7.86 18.06
C GLU A 168 -5.64 9.22 17.74
N VAL A 169 -5.08 9.36 16.54
CA VAL A 169 -4.38 10.57 16.11
C VAL A 169 -5.35 11.46 15.32
N THR A 170 -5.54 12.69 15.77
CA THR A 170 -6.32 13.69 15.02
C THR A 170 -5.38 14.57 14.21
N ILE A 171 -5.70 14.78 12.94
CA ILE A 171 -5.00 15.75 12.07
C ILE A 171 -5.92 16.90 11.68
N THR A 172 -5.32 18.08 11.54
CA THR A 172 -5.97 19.27 10.99
C THR A 172 -5.76 19.36 9.47
N GLU A 173 -6.60 20.16 8.80
CA GLU A 173 -6.45 20.44 7.36
C GLU A 173 -5.08 21.08 7.07
N ASP A 174 -4.68 22.07 7.87
CA ASP A 174 -3.41 22.78 7.71
C ASP A 174 -2.19 21.87 7.86
N GLU A 175 -2.20 20.96 8.85
CA GLU A 175 -1.11 19.99 9.02
C GLU A 175 -1.00 19.05 7.82
N GLY A 176 -2.14 18.59 7.29
CA GLY A 176 -2.19 17.80 6.07
C GLY A 176 -1.60 18.54 4.87
N LEU A 177 -2.06 19.77 4.63
CA LEU A 177 -1.63 20.60 3.51
C LEU A 177 -0.14 20.95 3.57
N GLN A 178 0.37 21.28 4.76
CA GLN A 178 1.79 21.58 4.96
C GLN A 178 2.71 20.37 4.73
N ALA A 179 2.20 19.15 4.92
CA ALA A 179 2.98 17.92 4.76
C ALA A 179 3.08 17.44 3.30
N VAL A 180 2.26 17.95 2.37
CA VAL A 180 2.17 17.42 0.99
C VAL A 180 3.52 17.41 0.27
N ASP A 181 4.28 18.51 0.34
CA ASP A 181 5.57 18.61 -0.34
C ASP A 181 6.62 17.66 0.25
N ASP A 182 6.63 17.50 1.58
CA ASP A 182 7.51 16.56 2.29
C ASP A 182 7.14 15.10 1.97
N VAL A 183 5.84 14.83 1.81
CA VAL A 183 5.32 13.53 1.39
C VAL A 183 5.75 13.20 -0.03
N ILE A 184 5.64 14.13 -0.99
CA ILE A 184 6.15 13.93 -2.35
C ILE A 184 7.65 13.65 -2.35
N TYR A 185 8.40 14.36 -1.50
CA TYR A 185 9.83 14.11 -1.33
C TYR A 185 10.14 12.74 -0.73
N ALA A 186 9.39 12.32 0.29
CA ALA A 186 9.53 11.01 0.93
C ALA A 186 9.19 9.87 -0.04
N LEU A 187 8.12 10.01 -0.81
CA LEU A 187 7.64 9.00 -1.74
C LEU A 187 8.51 8.88 -2.98
N GLU A 188 9.10 9.98 -3.42
CA GLU A 188 9.72 10.07 -4.75
C GLU A 188 8.66 9.79 -5.83
N SER A 189 7.43 10.26 -5.62
CA SER A 189 6.29 10.04 -6.50
C SER A 189 5.35 11.23 -6.64
N TYR A 190 4.71 11.33 -7.80
CA TYR A 190 3.68 12.33 -8.14
C TYR A 190 2.32 11.69 -8.46
N ASP A 191 2.17 10.38 -8.23
CA ASP A 191 0.89 9.70 -8.40
C ASP A 191 -0.16 10.23 -7.41
N VAL A 192 -1.31 10.68 -7.93
CA VAL A 192 -2.34 11.38 -7.12
C VAL A 192 -2.85 10.49 -5.98
N THR A 193 -3.20 9.24 -6.27
CA THR A 193 -3.70 8.27 -5.28
C THR A 193 -2.67 8.05 -4.18
N THR A 194 -1.43 7.83 -4.60
CA THR A 194 -0.30 7.59 -3.71
C THR A 194 -0.09 8.78 -2.79
N VAL A 195 0.01 10.01 -3.32
CA VAL A 195 0.22 11.23 -2.52
C VAL A 195 -0.93 11.44 -1.53
N ARG A 196 -2.18 11.42 -1.99
CA ARG A 196 -3.37 11.61 -1.14
C ARG A 196 -3.41 10.65 0.04
N ALA A 197 -3.16 9.36 -0.20
CA ALA A 197 -3.18 8.33 0.85
C ALA A 197 -1.92 8.35 1.74
N SER A 198 -0.79 8.84 1.22
CA SER A 198 0.47 8.89 1.97
C SER A 198 0.50 10.01 2.99
N THR A 199 -0.16 11.15 2.75
CA THR A 199 -0.15 12.28 3.70
C THR A 199 -0.60 11.88 5.11
N PRO A 200 -1.79 11.29 5.31
CA PRO A 200 -2.18 10.81 6.63
C PRO A 200 -1.27 9.70 7.17
N MET A 201 -0.75 8.80 6.32
CA MET A 201 0.15 7.74 6.76
C MET A 201 1.50 8.26 7.25
N TYR A 202 2.05 9.26 6.56
CA TYR A 202 3.28 9.97 6.91
C TYR A 202 3.13 10.67 8.26
N LEU A 203 2.03 11.41 8.44
CA LEU A 203 1.72 12.07 9.72
C LEU A 203 1.50 11.06 10.86
N LEU A 204 0.86 9.92 10.59
CA LEU A 204 0.71 8.85 11.57
C LEU A 204 2.07 8.25 11.97
N ALA A 205 2.94 8.00 10.99
CA ALA A 205 4.29 7.49 11.25
C ALA A 205 5.13 8.50 12.05
N LYS A 206 5.01 9.80 11.74
CA LYS A 206 5.63 10.88 12.51
C LYS A 206 5.18 10.87 13.97
N TYR A 207 3.87 10.74 14.21
CA TYR A 207 3.31 10.63 15.55
C TYR A 207 3.85 9.41 16.29
N ILE A 208 3.79 8.22 15.68
CA ILE A 208 4.26 6.98 16.32
C ILE A 208 5.73 7.09 16.74
N SER A 209 6.57 7.65 15.87
CA SER A 209 8.01 7.82 16.11
C SER A 209 8.31 8.82 17.24
N ASN A 210 7.55 9.90 17.32
CA ASN A 210 7.77 10.96 18.31
C ASN A 210 7.16 10.64 19.68
N GLU A 211 5.99 10.00 19.70
CA GLU A 211 5.16 9.87 20.90
C GLU A 211 5.21 8.46 21.51
N THR A 212 5.82 7.49 20.83
CA THR A 212 5.90 6.10 21.31
C THR A 212 7.27 5.47 21.09
N ASP A 213 7.49 4.31 21.71
CA ASP A 213 8.65 3.45 21.52
C ASP A 213 8.40 2.32 20.50
N THR A 214 7.25 2.37 19.79
CA THR A 214 6.89 1.39 18.76
C THR A 214 7.73 1.59 17.51
N ILE A 215 8.38 0.53 17.04
CA ILE A 215 9.23 0.58 15.84
C ILE A 215 8.69 -0.29 14.72
N VAL A 216 8.17 -1.47 15.07
CA VAL A 216 7.69 -2.43 14.07
C VAL A 216 6.17 -2.33 13.98
N ILE A 217 5.66 -2.03 12.80
CA ILE A 217 4.25 -1.76 12.56
C ILE A 217 3.68 -2.80 11.60
N MET A 218 2.63 -3.48 12.03
CA MET A 218 1.84 -4.36 11.18
C MET A 218 0.85 -3.53 10.36
N SER A 219 0.66 -3.91 9.09
CA SER A 219 -0.26 -3.23 8.17
C SER A 219 -1.10 -4.23 7.35
N GLY A 220 -2.26 -3.77 6.87
CA GLY A 220 -3.20 -4.54 6.05
C GLY A 220 -2.95 -4.48 4.53
N GLU A 221 -1.86 -3.85 4.11
CA GLU A 221 -1.52 -3.61 2.69
C GLU A 221 -1.39 -4.90 1.87
N GLY A 222 -1.77 -4.83 0.60
CA GLY A 222 -1.78 -5.98 -0.33
C GLY A 222 -3.09 -6.77 -0.35
N ALA A 223 -4.01 -6.50 0.59
CA ALA A 223 -5.29 -7.21 0.65
C ALA A 223 -6.20 -6.89 -0.54
N ASP A 224 -6.27 -5.62 -0.95
CA ASP A 224 -7.11 -5.16 -2.04
C ASP A 224 -6.65 -5.72 -3.39
N GLU A 225 -5.35 -5.74 -3.64
CA GLU A 225 -4.76 -6.28 -4.86
C GLU A 225 -4.92 -7.79 -4.94
N LEU A 226 -4.70 -8.49 -3.82
CA LEU A 226 -4.77 -9.95 -3.76
C LEU A 226 -6.21 -10.47 -3.85
N ALA A 227 -7.14 -9.82 -3.14
CA ALA A 227 -8.51 -10.30 -2.93
C ALA A 227 -9.57 -9.46 -3.65
N GLN A 228 -9.18 -8.75 -4.72
CA GLN A 228 -10.10 -8.01 -5.60
C GLN A 228 -10.97 -7.01 -4.81
N GLY A 229 -10.31 -6.25 -3.93
CA GLY A 229 -10.94 -5.42 -2.92
C GLY A 229 -11.32 -4.00 -3.36
N TYR A 230 -10.76 -3.53 -4.47
CA TYR A 230 -11.14 -2.22 -5.00
C TYR A 230 -12.57 -2.26 -5.58
N ILE A 231 -13.33 -1.20 -5.37
CA ILE A 231 -14.74 -1.10 -5.80
C ILE A 231 -14.92 -1.36 -7.31
N TYR A 232 -13.92 -1.00 -8.14
CA TYR A 232 -14.02 -1.25 -9.59
C TYR A 232 -14.00 -2.74 -9.96
N PHE A 233 -13.59 -3.65 -9.07
CA PHE A 233 -13.70 -5.10 -9.30
C PHE A 233 -15.15 -5.58 -9.41
N HIS A 234 -16.13 -4.84 -8.89
CA HIS A 234 -17.55 -5.12 -9.15
C HIS A 234 -17.94 -4.97 -10.63
N LYS A 235 -17.09 -4.30 -11.44
CA LYS A 235 -17.28 -4.10 -12.88
C LYS A 235 -16.42 -5.03 -13.73
N GLN A 236 -15.76 -6.01 -13.14
CA GLN A 236 -14.91 -6.94 -13.89
C GLN A 236 -15.72 -7.73 -14.93
N PRO A 237 -15.26 -7.83 -16.19
CA PRO A 237 -16.00 -8.53 -17.25
C PRO A 237 -16.13 -10.04 -17.03
N SER A 238 -15.14 -10.66 -16.39
CA SER A 238 -15.10 -12.09 -16.10
C SER A 238 -14.16 -12.37 -14.90
N PRO A 239 -14.25 -13.58 -14.29
CA PRO A 239 -13.30 -13.99 -13.25
C PRO A 239 -11.83 -13.90 -13.69
N GLU A 240 -11.54 -14.27 -14.94
CA GLU A 240 -10.19 -14.27 -15.51
C GLU A 240 -9.63 -12.86 -15.71
N GLU A 241 -10.48 -11.91 -16.10
CA GLU A 241 -10.09 -10.50 -16.19
C GLU A 241 -9.80 -9.91 -14.80
N GLY A 242 -10.56 -10.33 -13.78
CA GLY A 242 -10.28 -10.07 -12.37
C GLY A 242 -8.94 -10.60 -11.90
N ASP A 243 -8.65 -11.87 -12.22
CA ASP A 243 -7.37 -12.50 -11.88
C ASP A 243 -6.18 -11.82 -12.55
N LYS A 244 -6.28 -11.49 -13.85
CA LYS A 244 -5.24 -10.74 -14.58
C LYS A 244 -5.00 -9.38 -13.95
N GLU A 245 -6.07 -8.69 -13.55
CA GLU A 245 -5.95 -7.39 -12.91
C GLU A 245 -5.30 -7.50 -11.54
N SER A 246 -5.73 -8.44 -10.68
CA SER A 246 -5.07 -8.73 -9.40
C SER A 246 -3.57 -8.97 -9.56
N LYS A 247 -3.17 -9.81 -10.51
CA LYS A 247 -1.75 -10.10 -10.81
C LYS A 247 -0.99 -8.88 -11.32
N ARG A 248 -1.62 -8.02 -12.14
CA ARG A 248 -1.04 -6.75 -12.58
C ARG A 248 -0.79 -5.84 -11.39
N LEU A 249 -1.79 -5.63 -10.54
CA LEU A 249 -1.66 -4.79 -9.35
C LEU A 249 -0.56 -5.30 -8.42
N LEU A 250 -0.51 -6.61 -8.13
CA LEU A 250 0.54 -7.23 -7.31
C LEU A 250 1.95 -7.07 -7.90
N THR A 251 2.08 -7.13 -9.23
CA THR A 251 3.35 -6.89 -9.93
C THR A 251 3.81 -5.45 -9.74
N ASP A 252 2.87 -4.51 -9.78
CA ASP A 252 3.14 -3.07 -9.79
C ASP A 252 3.15 -2.44 -8.38
N LEU A 253 2.74 -3.18 -7.34
CA LEU A 253 2.63 -2.72 -5.95
C LEU A 253 3.84 -1.95 -5.44
N TYR A 254 5.06 -2.37 -5.83
CA TYR A 254 6.31 -1.74 -5.41
C TYR A 254 6.49 -0.29 -5.91
N MET A 255 5.65 0.16 -6.85
CA MET A 255 5.61 1.53 -7.36
C MET A 255 4.49 2.37 -6.73
N TYR A 256 3.53 1.74 -6.03
CA TYR A 256 2.30 2.39 -5.52
C TYR A 256 2.11 2.10 -4.03
N ASP A 257 1.18 1.23 -3.63
CA ASP A 257 0.80 1.05 -2.22
C ASP A 257 1.95 0.55 -1.32
N VAL A 258 2.80 -0.36 -1.82
CA VAL A 258 3.99 -0.80 -1.07
C VAL A 258 5.03 0.32 -1.00
N LEU A 259 5.17 1.13 -2.06
CA LEU A 259 6.02 2.32 -2.04
C LEU A 259 5.54 3.32 -0.99
N ARG A 260 4.25 3.67 -1.01
CA ARG A 260 3.62 4.56 -0.02
C ARG A 260 3.89 4.07 1.40
N THR A 261 3.62 2.80 1.64
CA THR A 261 3.69 2.24 2.99
C THR A 261 5.12 2.22 3.50
N ASP A 262 6.06 1.76 2.68
CA ASP A 262 7.49 1.73 3.04
C ASP A 262 8.04 3.14 3.23
N ARG A 263 7.86 4.05 2.26
CA ARG A 263 8.43 5.41 2.31
C ARG A 263 7.84 6.27 3.42
N SER A 264 6.52 6.23 3.62
CA SER A 264 5.86 7.04 4.66
C SER A 264 6.30 6.61 6.06
N THR A 265 6.47 5.31 6.29
CA THR A 265 6.89 4.78 7.60
C THR A 265 8.40 4.90 7.83
N ALA A 266 9.22 4.56 6.82
CA ALA A 266 10.67 4.64 6.90
C ALA A 266 11.19 6.08 7.07
N SER A 267 10.47 7.08 6.55
CA SER A 267 10.78 8.51 6.76
C SER A 267 10.80 8.92 8.23
N HIS A 268 10.18 8.13 9.11
CA HIS A 268 10.15 8.34 10.56
C HIS A 268 10.79 7.16 11.33
N GLY A 269 11.64 6.37 10.67
CA GLY A 269 12.41 5.31 11.33
C GLY A 269 11.59 4.09 11.77
N LEU A 270 10.42 3.88 11.17
CA LEU A 270 9.55 2.74 11.45
C LEU A 270 9.74 1.63 10.41
N GLU A 271 9.62 0.38 10.84
CA GLU A 271 9.60 -0.80 9.97
C GLU A 271 8.16 -1.28 9.80
N VAL A 272 7.69 -1.39 8.56
CA VAL A 272 6.34 -1.92 8.28
C VAL A 272 6.37 -3.38 7.84
N ARG A 273 5.34 -4.15 8.24
CA ARG A 273 5.15 -5.56 7.87
C ARG A 273 3.74 -5.78 7.33
N ALA A 274 3.62 -6.34 6.13
CA ALA A 274 2.34 -6.63 5.46
C ALA A 274 2.08 -8.15 5.37
N PRO A 275 1.23 -8.74 6.23
CA PRO A 275 0.92 -10.18 6.22
C PRO A 275 0.16 -10.66 4.98
N PHE A 276 -0.64 -9.82 4.33
CA PHE A 276 -1.37 -10.20 3.12
C PHE A 276 -0.42 -10.54 1.96
N LEU A 277 0.76 -9.90 1.91
CA LEU A 277 1.81 -10.18 0.92
C LEU A 277 2.71 -11.35 1.31
N ASP A 278 2.25 -12.22 2.21
CA ASP A 278 3.00 -13.42 2.54
C ASP A 278 3.04 -14.39 1.37
N HIS A 279 4.22 -14.92 1.04
CA HIS A 279 4.37 -15.78 -0.14
C HIS A 279 3.46 -17.01 -0.07
N ALA A 280 3.32 -17.64 1.11
CA ALA A 280 2.49 -18.83 1.27
C ALA A 280 0.99 -18.49 1.15
N PHE A 281 0.58 -17.37 1.73
CA PHE A 281 -0.81 -16.91 1.63
C PHE A 281 -1.16 -16.46 0.20
N THR A 282 -0.33 -15.62 -0.40
CA THR A 282 -0.50 -15.09 -1.75
C THR A 282 -0.51 -16.21 -2.79
N SER A 283 0.48 -17.11 -2.76
CA SER A 283 0.57 -18.25 -3.68
C SER A 283 -0.66 -19.16 -3.58
N TYR A 284 -1.08 -19.51 -2.35
CA TYR A 284 -2.31 -20.30 -2.16
C TYR A 284 -3.55 -19.57 -2.66
N PHE A 285 -3.74 -18.30 -2.28
CA PHE A 285 -4.93 -17.55 -2.65
C PHE A 285 -5.05 -17.39 -4.18
N LEU A 286 -3.95 -17.06 -4.87
CA LEU A 286 -3.92 -16.97 -6.33
C LEU A 286 -4.03 -18.31 -7.05
N SER A 287 -3.76 -19.44 -6.37
CA SER A 287 -3.99 -20.78 -6.90
C SER A 287 -5.47 -21.19 -6.94
N LEU A 288 -6.33 -20.47 -6.20
CA LEU A 288 -7.77 -20.75 -6.16
C LEU A 288 -8.42 -20.43 -7.52
N PRO A 289 -9.46 -21.19 -7.91
CA PRO A 289 -10.30 -20.86 -9.05
C PRO A 289 -10.71 -19.37 -9.04
N ALA A 290 -10.61 -18.71 -10.18
CA ALA A 290 -10.77 -17.25 -10.26
C ALA A 290 -12.17 -16.78 -9.84
N ASP A 291 -13.19 -17.59 -10.10
CA ASP A 291 -14.58 -17.35 -9.72
C ASP A 291 -14.79 -17.34 -8.19
N MET A 292 -14.02 -18.13 -7.44
CA MET A 292 -14.06 -18.13 -5.98
C MET A 292 -13.54 -16.82 -5.36
N ARG A 293 -12.70 -16.08 -6.09
CA ARG A 293 -12.06 -14.84 -5.61
C ARG A 293 -12.85 -13.58 -5.94
N MET A 294 -13.87 -13.68 -6.78
CA MET A 294 -14.68 -12.54 -7.17
C MET A 294 -15.44 -11.95 -5.99
N PRO A 295 -15.72 -10.63 -6.00
CA PRO A 295 -16.75 -10.05 -5.16
C PRO A 295 -18.06 -10.83 -5.33
N LYS A 296 -18.75 -11.08 -4.23
CA LYS A 296 -19.99 -11.87 -4.19
C LYS A 296 -21.00 -11.18 -3.28
N ASP A 297 -22.27 -11.25 -3.64
CA ASP A 297 -23.39 -10.71 -2.86
C ASP A 297 -23.22 -9.21 -2.56
N GLY A 298 -22.69 -8.46 -3.53
CA GLY A 298 -22.42 -7.03 -3.41
C GLY A 298 -21.20 -6.69 -2.55
N MET A 299 -20.40 -7.69 -2.13
CA MET A 299 -19.31 -7.50 -1.19
C MET A 299 -17.95 -7.92 -1.76
N GLU A 300 -17.01 -6.99 -1.74
CA GLU A 300 -15.61 -7.24 -2.07
C GLU A 300 -14.92 -8.09 -1.00
N LYS A 301 -13.85 -8.79 -1.40
CA LYS A 301 -13.08 -9.69 -0.52
C LYS A 301 -13.97 -10.73 0.19
N HIS A 302 -15.11 -11.08 -0.39
CA HIS A 302 -16.12 -11.93 0.24
C HIS A 302 -15.53 -13.24 0.77
N LEU A 303 -14.62 -13.87 0.02
CA LEU A 303 -13.96 -15.11 0.43
C LEU A 303 -13.09 -14.93 1.70
N VAL A 304 -12.36 -13.82 1.81
CA VAL A 304 -11.56 -13.50 3.02
C VAL A 304 -12.50 -13.28 4.20
N ARG A 305 -13.56 -12.47 4.03
CA ARG A 305 -14.57 -12.21 5.08
C ARG A 305 -15.21 -13.51 5.56
N SER A 306 -15.68 -14.33 4.62
CA SER A 306 -16.29 -15.64 4.88
C SER A 306 -15.36 -16.62 5.59
N ALA A 307 -14.05 -16.52 5.37
CA ALA A 307 -13.08 -17.35 6.07
C ALA A 307 -12.99 -17.03 7.56
N PHE A 308 -13.32 -15.81 7.98
CA PHE A 308 -13.31 -15.39 9.39
C PHE A 308 -14.71 -15.23 10.00
N ASP A 309 -15.76 -15.43 9.22
CA ASP A 309 -17.13 -15.37 9.70
C ASP A 309 -17.44 -16.46 10.73
N GLY A 310 -18.21 -16.11 11.76
CA GLY A 310 -18.54 -16.99 12.89
C GLY A 310 -17.38 -17.34 13.83
N THR A 311 -16.15 -16.84 13.59
CA THR A 311 -14.98 -17.14 14.44
C THR A 311 -14.92 -16.29 15.72
N GLY A 312 -15.66 -15.18 15.76
CA GLY A 312 -15.57 -14.18 16.83
C GLY A 312 -14.31 -13.31 16.78
N LEU A 313 -13.47 -13.44 15.75
CA LEU A 313 -12.23 -12.67 15.62
C LEU A 313 -12.49 -11.16 15.50
N LEU A 314 -13.56 -10.77 14.80
CA LEU A 314 -14.01 -9.39 14.63
C LEU A 314 -15.52 -9.28 14.91
N PRO A 315 -16.03 -8.09 15.29
CA PRO A 315 -17.46 -7.81 15.26
C PRO A 315 -18.02 -7.96 13.85
N ASN A 316 -19.23 -8.54 13.70
CA ASN A 316 -19.86 -8.75 12.39
C ASN A 316 -20.00 -7.45 11.59
N GLU A 317 -20.31 -6.34 12.26
CA GLU A 317 -20.42 -5.02 11.63
C GLU A 317 -19.10 -4.50 11.04
N ILE A 318 -17.95 -4.99 11.50
CA ILE A 318 -16.64 -4.68 10.92
C ILE A 318 -16.28 -5.70 9.84
N LEU A 319 -16.51 -6.99 10.11
CA LEU A 319 -16.22 -8.09 9.19
C LEU A 319 -16.95 -7.94 7.85
N TRP A 320 -18.15 -7.36 7.87
CA TRP A 320 -19.00 -7.16 6.69
C TRP A 320 -19.18 -5.68 6.32
N ARG A 321 -18.34 -4.77 6.87
CA ARG A 321 -18.29 -3.36 6.45
C ARG A 321 -17.72 -3.25 5.04
N SER A 322 -18.39 -2.51 4.16
CA SER A 322 -17.89 -2.17 2.82
C SER A 322 -16.56 -1.41 2.88
N LYS A 323 -15.74 -1.54 1.85
CA LYS A 323 -14.45 -0.83 1.74
C LYS A 323 -14.66 0.67 1.70
N GLU A 324 -13.83 1.39 2.45
CA GLU A 324 -13.56 2.81 2.25
C GLU A 324 -12.08 2.99 1.86
N ALA A 325 -11.79 3.84 0.88
CA ALA A 325 -10.40 4.16 0.52
C ALA A 325 -9.73 4.96 1.64
N PHE A 326 -8.41 4.83 1.82
CA PHE A 326 -7.74 5.39 3.01
C PHE A 326 -7.86 6.92 3.10
N SER A 327 -7.66 7.63 1.98
CA SER A 327 -7.87 9.10 1.93
C SER A 327 -9.32 9.50 2.21
N ASP A 328 -10.28 8.62 1.93
CA ASP A 328 -11.69 8.87 2.16
C ASP A 328 -12.10 8.58 3.61
N GLY A 329 -11.54 7.54 4.22
CA GLY A 329 -11.82 7.13 5.59
C GLY A 329 -11.26 8.09 6.65
N VAL A 330 -10.18 8.82 6.33
CA VAL A 330 -9.61 9.87 7.19
C VAL A 330 -10.40 11.19 7.13
N SER A 331 -11.29 11.34 6.15
CA SER A 331 -11.99 12.60 5.89
C SER A 331 -12.98 12.98 6.98
N SER A 332 -13.14 14.30 7.20
CA SER A 332 -14.21 14.80 8.05
C SER A 332 -15.59 14.56 7.43
N ARG A 333 -16.65 14.68 8.23
CA ARG A 333 -18.04 14.62 7.72
C ARG A 333 -18.44 15.86 6.89
N LYS A 334 -17.73 16.98 7.05
CA LYS A 334 -18.09 18.26 6.41
C LYS A 334 -17.48 18.40 5.02
N LYS A 335 -16.23 17.97 4.89
CA LYS A 335 -15.43 18.10 3.68
C LYS A 335 -14.39 17.00 3.65
N SER A 336 -14.23 16.38 2.48
CA SER A 336 -13.27 15.32 2.28
C SER A 336 -11.85 15.85 2.12
N TRP A 337 -10.87 15.00 2.45
CA TRP A 337 -9.46 15.35 2.32
C TRP A 337 -9.08 15.72 0.89
N TYR A 338 -9.63 15.03 -0.12
CA TYR A 338 -9.33 15.36 -1.52
C TYR A 338 -9.93 16.72 -1.93
N GLU A 339 -11.14 17.08 -1.45
CA GLU A 339 -11.72 18.40 -1.69
C GLU A 339 -10.91 19.52 -1.01
N ILE A 340 -10.40 19.26 0.19
CA ILE A 340 -9.49 20.21 0.89
C ILE A 340 -8.22 20.45 0.07
N LEU A 341 -7.62 19.38 -0.46
CA LEU A 341 -6.45 19.46 -1.34
C LEU A 341 -6.75 20.22 -2.63
N GLN A 342 -7.84 19.89 -3.31
CA GLN A 342 -8.24 20.54 -4.56
C GLN A 342 -8.47 22.04 -4.36
N ASP A 343 -9.24 22.43 -3.34
CA ASP A 343 -9.49 23.85 -3.05
C ASP A 343 -8.20 24.60 -2.70
N HIS A 344 -7.25 23.97 -2.00
CA HIS A 344 -5.97 24.59 -1.67
C HIS A 344 -5.04 24.76 -2.89
N ILE A 345 -5.19 23.91 -3.91
CA ILE A 345 -4.34 23.90 -5.11
C ILE A 345 -4.96 24.70 -6.26
N GLU A 346 -6.27 24.94 -6.25
CA GLU A 346 -7.01 25.57 -7.35
C GLU A 346 -6.37 26.89 -7.81
N ASP A 347 -5.95 27.74 -6.87
CA ASP A 347 -5.30 29.03 -7.16
C ASP A 347 -3.78 28.93 -7.40
N LYS A 348 -3.18 27.75 -7.20
CA LYS A 348 -1.73 27.51 -7.41
C LYS A 348 -1.39 27.09 -8.82
N VAL A 349 -2.37 26.62 -9.60
CA VAL A 349 -2.19 26.17 -10.98
C VAL A 349 -3.20 26.88 -11.87
N THR A 350 -2.71 27.63 -12.86
CA THR A 350 -3.57 28.39 -13.77
C THR A 350 -4.16 27.52 -14.87
N ASP A 351 -5.26 27.95 -15.47
CA ASP A 351 -5.87 27.26 -16.61
C ASP A 351 -4.92 27.23 -17.82
N GLU A 352 -4.13 28.30 -18.03
CA GLU A 352 -3.09 28.36 -19.06
C GLU A 352 -2.00 27.29 -18.82
N GLN A 353 -1.62 27.03 -17.56
CA GLN A 353 -0.69 25.94 -17.25
C GLN A 353 -1.29 24.57 -17.59
N MET A 354 -2.59 24.37 -17.33
CA MET A 354 -3.29 23.14 -17.69
C MET A 354 -3.41 22.96 -19.20
N GLU A 355 -3.71 24.01 -19.97
CA GLU A 355 -3.73 23.96 -21.44
C GLU A 355 -2.37 23.57 -22.03
N ASN A 356 -1.29 24.00 -21.40
CA ASN A 356 0.08 23.68 -21.82
C ASN A 356 0.66 22.42 -21.15
N ALA A 357 -0.11 21.70 -20.33
CA ALA A 357 0.39 20.59 -19.51
C ALA A 357 1.04 19.47 -20.35
N ALA A 358 0.52 19.17 -21.54
CA ALA A 358 1.10 18.15 -22.43
C ALA A 358 2.47 18.55 -22.99
N GLN A 359 2.71 19.86 -23.15
CA GLN A 359 4.00 20.40 -23.60
C GLN A 359 5.01 20.43 -22.43
N THR A 360 4.56 20.86 -21.26
CA THR A 360 5.39 20.91 -20.04
C THR A 360 5.74 19.50 -19.53
N PHE A 361 4.75 18.61 -19.49
CA PHE A 361 4.85 17.25 -18.95
C PHE A 361 4.36 16.22 -19.98
N PRO A 362 5.18 15.86 -20.97
CA PRO A 362 4.78 14.93 -22.04
C PRO A 362 4.64 13.48 -21.56
N HIS A 363 5.37 13.09 -20.51
CA HIS A 363 5.22 11.79 -19.85
C HIS A 363 4.17 11.91 -18.74
N ASN A 364 3.17 11.03 -18.70
CA ASN A 364 2.06 11.07 -17.72
C ASN A 364 1.50 12.48 -17.55
N THR A 365 0.98 13.06 -18.64
CA THR A 365 0.44 14.42 -18.63
C THR A 365 -0.63 14.57 -17.56
N PRO A 366 -0.48 15.54 -16.64
CA PRO A 366 -1.48 15.82 -15.61
C PRO A 366 -2.83 16.17 -16.22
N ARG A 367 -3.91 15.58 -15.70
CA ARG A 367 -5.29 15.82 -16.13
C ARG A 367 -6.10 16.70 -15.17
N SER A 368 -5.49 17.09 -14.05
CA SER A 368 -6.08 17.98 -13.06
C SER A 368 -5.03 18.94 -12.50
N LYS A 369 -5.47 20.06 -11.94
CA LYS A 369 -4.60 21.04 -11.27
C LYS A 369 -3.84 20.41 -10.10
N GLU A 370 -4.47 19.51 -9.36
CA GLU A 370 -3.83 18.72 -8.31
C GLU A 370 -2.67 17.86 -8.84
N ALA A 371 -2.91 17.08 -9.90
CA ALA A 371 -1.87 16.27 -10.53
C ALA A 371 -0.73 17.14 -11.07
N TYR A 372 -1.06 18.31 -11.62
CA TYR A 372 -0.07 19.28 -12.11
C TYR A 372 0.79 19.81 -10.97
N TYR A 373 0.18 20.17 -9.84
CA TYR A 373 0.89 20.64 -8.66
C TYR A 373 1.84 19.57 -8.13
N TYR A 374 1.38 18.33 -7.93
CA TYR A 374 2.24 17.23 -7.47
C TYR A 374 3.39 16.96 -8.43
N ARG A 375 3.11 16.97 -9.74
CA ARG A 375 4.13 16.81 -10.78
C ARG A 375 5.16 17.94 -10.75
N SER A 376 4.72 19.17 -10.54
CA SER A 376 5.60 20.34 -10.45
C SER A 376 6.50 20.27 -9.22
N VAL A 377 5.96 19.94 -8.04
CA VAL A 377 6.75 19.72 -6.82
C VAL A 377 7.77 18.60 -7.03
N PHE A 378 7.35 17.48 -7.61
CA PHE A 378 8.24 16.36 -7.92
C PHE A 378 9.38 16.76 -8.86
N GLU A 379 9.10 17.38 -10.00
CA GLU A 379 10.15 17.76 -10.96
C GLU A 379 11.07 18.86 -10.44
N ASN A 380 10.57 19.77 -9.60
CA ASN A 380 11.40 20.77 -8.91
C ASN A 380 12.41 20.13 -7.95
N ARG A 381 12.05 19.03 -7.29
CA ARG A 381 12.91 18.31 -6.33
C ARG A 381 13.87 17.35 -7.02
N PHE A 382 13.39 16.61 -8.01
CA PHE A 382 14.07 15.43 -8.55
C PHE A 382 14.49 15.56 -10.01
N GLY A 383 13.96 16.54 -10.73
CA GLY A 383 14.17 16.75 -12.15
C GLY A 383 13.27 15.88 -13.04
N SER A 384 12.96 16.39 -14.22
CA SER A 384 12.01 15.79 -15.18
C SER A 384 12.40 14.38 -15.68
N LYS A 385 13.70 14.05 -15.68
CA LYS A 385 14.17 12.73 -16.12
C LYS A 385 13.66 11.60 -15.23
N LEU A 386 13.50 11.83 -13.93
CA LEU A 386 13.05 10.81 -12.99
C LEU A 386 11.54 10.59 -13.03
N ALA A 387 10.78 11.44 -13.72
CA ALA A 387 9.34 11.24 -13.85
C ALA A 387 8.98 9.92 -14.54
N LYS A 388 9.89 9.39 -15.36
CA LYS A 388 9.75 8.10 -16.06
C LYS A 388 9.85 6.87 -15.16
N LEU A 389 10.31 7.03 -13.92
CA LEU A 389 10.31 5.94 -12.93
C LEU A 389 8.89 5.52 -12.56
N ILE A 390 7.92 6.43 -12.74
CA ILE A 390 6.51 6.16 -12.56
C ILE A 390 5.92 5.92 -13.95
N PRO A 391 5.58 4.67 -14.31
CA PRO A 391 5.20 4.34 -15.68
C PRO A 391 3.83 4.89 -16.06
N TYR A 392 2.89 4.99 -15.12
CA TYR A 392 1.51 5.46 -15.34
C TYR A 392 0.90 5.99 -14.02
N GLN A 393 -0.31 6.57 -14.06
CA GLN A 393 -1.08 6.94 -12.86
C GLN A 393 -1.97 5.78 -12.43
N TRP A 394 -2.03 5.48 -11.13
CA TRP A 394 -2.83 4.38 -10.58
C TRP A 394 -4.33 4.70 -10.67
N MET A 395 -4.95 4.21 -11.75
CA MET A 395 -6.35 4.46 -12.09
C MET A 395 -7.17 3.16 -12.05
N PRO A 396 -8.45 3.23 -11.65
CA PRO A 396 -9.34 2.07 -11.68
C PRO A 396 -9.57 1.60 -13.12
N LYS A 397 -9.68 0.27 -13.29
CA LYS A 397 -9.99 -0.34 -14.59
C LYS A 397 -11.50 -0.43 -14.82
N TRP A 398 -11.90 -0.59 -16.07
CA TRP A 398 -13.28 -0.80 -16.52
C TRP A 398 -14.25 0.35 -16.21
N ILE A 399 -13.75 1.49 -15.74
CA ILE A 399 -14.52 2.69 -15.45
C ILE A 399 -13.78 3.88 -16.08
N GLU A 400 -14.49 4.66 -16.88
CA GLU A 400 -13.97 5.93 -17.39
C GLU A 400 -14.04 6.97 -16.28
N CYS A 401 -12.87 7.41 -15.79
CA CYS A 401 -12.75 8.49 -14.82
C CYS A 401 -11.39 9.17 -14.98
N ASP A 402 -11.35 10.47 -14.67
CA ASP A 402 -10.12 11.27 -14.65
C ASP A 402 -9.59 11.49 -13.22
N ASP A 403 -10.36 11.13 -12.20
CA ASP A 403 -9.95 11.15 -10.79
C ASP A 403 -9.89 9.70 -10.25
N PRO A 404 -8.80 9.29 -9.58
CA PRO A 404 -8.66 7.95 -9.05
C PRO A 404 -9.46 7.68 -7.76
N SER A 405 -10.13 8.69 -7.19
CA SER A 405 -10.91 8.57 -5.96
C SER A 405 -12.03 7.55 -6.11
N ALA A 406 -12.20 6.71 -5.09
CA ALA A 406 -13.31 5.76 -5.07
C ALA A 406 -14.68 6.47 -4.98
N ARG A 407 -14.74 7.72 -4.48
CA ARG A 407 -15.99 8.50 -4.32
C ARG A 407 -16.63 8.94 -5.63
N VAL A 408 -15.86 9.07 -6.72
CA VAL A 408 -16.43 9.35 -8.05
C VAL A 408 -17.04 8.09 -8.69
N LEU A 409 -16.82 6.92 -8.10
CA LEU A 409 -17.38 5.66 -8.58
C LEU A 409 -18.82 5.51 -8.06
N SER A 410 -19.76 5.39 -8.99
CA SER A 410 -21.22 5.41 -8.79
C SER A 410 -21.82 4.36 -7.84
N HIS A 411 -21.01 3.49 -7.23
CA HIS A 411 -21.49 2.47 -6.28
C HIS A 411 -21.76 3.00 -4.87
N TYR A 412 -21.20 4.15 -4.48
CA TYR A 412 -21.48 4.78 -3.18
C TYR A 412 -22.84 5.47 -3.07
N LYS A 413 -23.62 5.57 -4.15
CA LYS A 413 -24.92 6.28 -4.12
C LYS A 413 -26.04 5.55 -3.38
N ASN A 414 -25.88 4.28 -3.01
CA ASN A 414 -26.94 3.53 -2.33
C ASN A 414 -26.95 3.67 -0.80
N ASP A 415 -25.91 4.24 -0.18
CA ASP A 415 -25.87 4.43 1.28
C ASP A 415 -26.47 5.77 1.74
N GLU A 416 -26.91 6.64 0.82
CA GLU A 416 -27.64 7.87 1.20
C GLU A 416 -29.10 7.62 1.62
N GLU A 417 -29.64 6.42 1.39
CA GLU A 417 -30.98 6.03 1.88
C GLU A 417 -30.95 5.41 3.29
N ALA A 418 -29.78 5.28 3.91
CA ALA A 418 -29.61 4.84 5.30
C ALA A 418 -29.00 5.96 6.16
N LYS A 419 -29.66 7.12 6.23
CA LYS A 419 -29.38 8.18 7.20
C LYS A 419 -30.48 8.26 8.26
#